data_AF-A0A6V8KR81-F1
#
_entry.id   AF-A0A6V8KR81-F1
#
_cell.length_a   1.000
_cell.length_b   1.000
_cell.length_c   1.000
_cell.angle_alpha   90.00
_cell.angle_beta   90.00
_cell.angle_gamma   90.00
#
_symmetry.space_group_name_H-M   'P 1'
#
loop_
_entity.id
_entity.type
_entity.pdbx_description
1 polymer ?
#
loop_
_entity_poly.entity_id
_entity_poly.type
_entity_poly.pdbx_seq_one_letter_code
_entity_poly.pdbx_strand_id
1 'polypeptide(L)' 'MASKPLLQARVTTSTEHAEASLDTLTHLARRLLGDDVTCRTQTRHADRAGYVRVYLTVTREEERLCHESQGSARTADT' A
#
# COMPACT_ATOMS: atom_id res chain seq x y z
N MET A 1 -1.53 -15.05 0.77
CA MET A 1 -0.69 -14.89 -0.44
C MET A 1 -0.30 -13.41 -0.52
N ALA A 2 0.93 -13.06 -0.90
CA ALA A 2 1.28 -11.65 -1.06
C ALA A 2 0.65 -11.14 -2.37
N SER A 3 -0.29 -10.19 -2.27
CA SER A 3 -0.94 -9.59 -3.43
C SER A 3 0.09 -8.95 -4.36
N LYS A 4 -0.08 -9.12 -5.67
CA LYS A 4 0.86 -8.57 -6.66
C LYS A 4 0.90 -7.04 -6.54
N PRO A 5 2.09 -6.41 -6.47
CA PRO A 5 2.18 -4.96 -6.37
C PRO A 5 1.67 -4.29 -7.65
N LEU A 6 0.89 -3.23 -7.47
CA LEU A 6 0.42 -2.34 -8.54
C LEU A 6 1.52 -1.38 -8.97
N LEU A 7 2.31 -0.91 -8.01
CA LEU A 7 3.38 0.05 -8.21
C LEU A 7 4.51 -0.25 -7.22
N GLN A 8 5.75 -0.14 -7.72
CA GLN A 8 6.94 -0.10 -6.89
C GLN A 8 7.80 1.07 -7.32
N ALA A 9 8.14 1.95 -6.38
CA ALA A 9 9.00 3.10 -6.62
C ALA A 9 10.22 3.05 -5.71
N ARG A 10 11.36 3.49 -6.24
CA ARG A 10 12.61 3.68 -5.49
C ARG A 10 13.17 5.05 -5.82
N VAL A 11 13.44 5.84 -4.78
CA VAL A 11 14.08 7.15 -4.91
C VAL A 11 15.33 7.20 -4.03
N THR A 12 16.43 7.69 -4.57
CA THR A 12 17.60 8.04 -3.77
C THR A 12 17.53 9.53 -3.44
N THR A 13 17.53 9.87 -2.15
CA THR A 13 17.37 11.24 -1.64
C THR A 13 18.32 11.48 -0.48
N SER A 14 18.53 12.74 -0.06
CA SER A 14 19.34 13.00 1.14
C SER A 14 18.57 12.60 2.40
N THR A 15 19.29 12.27 3.47
CA THR A 15 18.69 11.78 4.73
C THR A 15 17.63 12.73 5.29
N GLU A 16 17.87 14.04 5.19
CA GLU A 16 16.95 15.10 5.63
C GLU A 16 15.62 15.13 4.85
N HIS A 17 15.62 14.67 3.59
CA HIS A 17 14.44 14.69 2.72
C HIS A 17 13.73 13.34 2.64
N ALA A 18 14.20 12.32 3.38
CA ALA A 18 13.70 10.96 3.28
C ALA A 18 12.20 10.86 3.60
N GLU A 19 11.77 11.48 4.69
CA GLU A 19 10.38 11.47 5.16
C GLU A 19 9.46 12.23 4.19
N ALA A 20 9.82 13.47 3.83
CA ALA A 20 9.09 14.26 2.85
C ALA A 20 8.95 13.54 1.48
N SER A 21 9.97 12.79 1.07
CA SER A 21 9.91 11.98 -0.14
C SER A 21 8.90 10.84 -0.01
N LEU A 22 8.85 10.14 1.12
CA LEU A 22 7.88 9.07 1.37
C LEU A 22 6.44 9.60 1.44
N ASP A 23 6.22 10.73 2.10
CA ASP A 23 4.91 11.37 2.17
C ASP A 23 4.41 11.79 0.79
N THR A 24 5.28 12.42 0.01
CA THR A 24 4.97 12.82 -1.36
C THR A 24 4.61 11.61 -2.22
N LEU A 25 5.43 10.55 -2.17
CA LEU A 25 5.18 9.32 -2.93
C LEU A 25 3.87 8.65 -2.52
N THR A 26 3.57 8.60 -1.22
CA THR A 26 2.34 7.99 -0.69
C THR A 26 1.11 8.81 -1.08
N HIS A 27 1.19 10.13 -0.97
CA HIS A 27 0.12 11.04 -1.39
C HIS A 27 -0.19 10.89 -2.88
N LEU A 28 0.84 10.89 -3.73
CA LEU A 28 0.69 10.71 -5.17
C LEU A 28 0.12 9.33 -5.51
N ALA A 29 0.57 8.27 -4.83
CA ALA A 29 0.06 6.93 -5.07
C ALA A 29 -1.44 6.82 -4.80
N ARG A 30 -1.92 7.31 -3.64
CA ARG A 30 -3.36 7.32 -3.31
C ARG A 30 -4.16 8.15 -4.31
N ARG A 31 -3.64 9.34 -4.66
CA ARG A 31 -4.27 10.21 -5.66
C ARG A 31 -4.41 9.58 -7.04
N LEU A 32 -3.47 8.72 -7.44
CA LEU A 32 -3.46 8.10 -8.77
C LEU A 32 -4.16 6.74 -8.82
N LEU A 33 -4.12 5.98 -7.73
CA LEU A 33 -4.58 4.59 -7.68
C LEU A 33 -5.86 4.40 -6.87
N GLY A 34 -6.36 5.45 -6.22
CA GLY A 34 -7.51 5.41 -5.32
C GLY A 34 -7.10 5.17 -3.87
N ASP A 35 -8.08 5.29 -2.96
CA ASP A 35 -7.86 5.14 -1.52
C ASP A 35 -7.82 3.66 -1.07
N ASP A 36 -8.34 2.73 -1.87
CA ASP A 36 -8.39 1.28 -1.61
C ASP A 36 -7.04 0.58 -1.87
N VAL A 37 -5.93 1.28 -1.61
CA VAL A 37 -4.57 0.76 -1.80
C VAL A 37 -3.78 0.80 -0.51
N THR A 38 -3.06 -0.29 -0.26
CA THR A 38 -2.09 -0.34 0.83
C THR A 38 -0.75 0.16 0.33
N CYS A 39 -0.21 1.17 1.01
CA CYS A 39 1.12 1.71 0.77
C CYS A 39 2.10 1.22 1.84
N ARG A 40 3.11 0.45 1.44
CA ARG A 40 4.21 0.03 2.31
C ARG A 40 5.47 0.81 1.96
N THR A 41 6.05 1.49 2.94
CA THR A 41 7.27 2.27 2.80
C THR A 41 8.46 1.59 3.47
N GLN A 42 9.67 1.82 2.95
CA GLN A 42 10.93 1.42 3.59
C GLN A 42 12.02 2.43 3.29
N THR A 43 12.94 2.61 4.24
CA THR A 43 14.15 3.42 4.05
C THR A 43 15.38 2.55 4.30
N ARG A 44 16.41 2.71 3.46
CA ARG A 44 17.69 2.01 3.54
C ARG A 44 18.83 2.98 3.27
N HIS A 45 20.01 2.74 3.85
CA HIS A 45 21.18 3.52 3.50
C HIS A 45 21.53 3.39 2.01
N ALA A 46 21.93 4.49 1.40
CA ALA A 46 22.57 4.49 0.10
C ALA A 46 24.08 4.31 0.27
N ASP A 47 24.76 3.96 -0.81
CA ASP A 47 26.22 3.73 -0.78
C ASP A 47 26.99 5.07 -0.64
N ARG A 48 26.31 6.20 -0.84
CA ARG A 48 26.83 7.55 -0.69
C ARG A 48 26.48 8.14 0.68
N ALA A 49 27.47 8.66 1.39
CA ALA A 49 27.30 9.35 2.66
C ALA A 49 26.29 10.50 2.55
N GLY A 50 25.38 10.60 3.53
CA GLY A 50 24.32 11.61 3.57
C GLY A 50 23.09 11.29 2.70
N TYR A 51 23.06 10.15 2.01
CA TYR A 51 21.93 9.73 1.17
C TYR A 51 21.31 8.41 1.65
N VAL A 52 20.02 8.28 1.35
CA VAL A 52 19.22 7.08 1.60
C VAL A 52 18.43 6.70 0.35
N ARG A 53 18.05 5.42 0.27
CA ARG A 53 17.09 4.89 -0.68
C ARG A 53 15.76 4.73 0.04
N VAL A 54 14.74 5.45 -0.43
CA VAL A 54 13.36 5.27 0.01
C VAL A 54 12.62 4.41 -1.01
N TYR A 55 11.77 3.52 -0.51
CA TYR A 55 11.00 2.58 -1.30
C TYR A 55 9.52 2.75 -0.95
N LEU A 56 8.67 2.74 -1.97
CA LEU A 56 7.22 2.60 -1.84
C LEU A 56 6.79 1.37 -2.63
N THR A 57 6.01 0.50 -1.99
CA THR A 57 5.29 -0.60 -2.66
C THR A 57 3.81 -0.40 -2.43
N VAL A 58 3.03 -0.39 -3.50
CA VAL A 58 1.57 -0.23 -3.46
C VAL A 58 0.92 -1.52 -3.91
N THR A 59 -0.01 -2.04 -3.12
CA THR A 59 -0.85 -3.20 -3.44
C THR A 59 -2.31 -2.78 -3.34
N ARG A 60 -3.20 -3.46 -4.07
CA ARG A 60 -4.64 -3.33 -3.79
C ARG A 60 -4.91 -3.84 -2.39
N GLU A 61 -5.83 -3.19 -1.68
CA GLU A 61 -6.51 -3.83 -0.58
C GLU A 61 -7.36 -4.95 -1.19
N GLU A 62 -7.08 -6.21 -0.85
CA GLU A 62 -7.99 -7.29 -1.20
C GLU A 62 -9.26 -7.02 -0.39
N GLU A 63 -10.34 -6.59 -1.06
CA GLU A 63 -11.66 -6.54 -0.45
C GLU A 63 -11.85 -7.84 0.31
N ARG A 64 -12.02 -7.74 1.64
CA ARG A 64 -12.62 -8.83 2.42
C ARG A 64 -14.08 -8.96 1.96
N LEU A 65 -14.31 -9.47 0.75
CA LEU A 65 -15.58 -10.04 0.34
C LEU A 65 -15.72 -11.41 1.00
N CYS A 66 -15.77 -11.39 2.33
CA CYS A 66 -16.50 -12.36 3.11
C CYS A 66 -17.80 -11.68 3.54
N HIS A 67 -18.68 -11.38 2.58
CA HIS A 67 -20.09 -11.30 2.95
C HIS A 67 -20.56 -12.75 3.01
N GLU A 68 -20.57 -13.26 4.23
CA GLU A 68 -21.04 -14.59 4.56
C GLU A 68 -22.39 -14.86 3.89
N SER A 69 -22.44 -15.94 3.13
CA SER A 69 -23.65 -16.65 2.77
C SER A 69 -24.39 -17.04 4.05
N GLN A 70 -25.35 -16.24 4.50
CA GLN A 70 -26.40 -16.73 5.38
C GLN A 70 -27.60 -17.15 4.54
N GLY A 71 -27.49 -18.35 3.97
CA GLY A 71 -28.65 -19.22 3.87
C GLY A 71 -29.07 -19.59 5.30
N SER A 72 -30.23 -19.09 5.74
CA SER A 72 -30.97 -19.71 6.83
C SER A 72 -32.35 -20.06 6.30
N ALA A 73 -32.50 -21.31 5.87
CA ALA A 73 -33.80 -21.92 5.72
C ALA A 73 -34.43 -22.06 7.11
N ARG A 74 -35.62 -21.49 7.31
CA ARG A 74 -36.62 -22.02 8.24
C ARG A 74 -38.01 -21.89 7.65
N THR A 75 -38.57 -23.05 7.38
CA THR A 75 -39.99 -23.40 7.22
C THR A 75 -40.86 -22.96 8.40
N ALA A 76 -42.07 -22.48 8.11
CA ALA A 76 -43.35 -22.67 8.82
C ALA A 76 -44.40 -21.85 8.02
N ASP A 77 -45.20 -22.45 7.14
CA ASP A 77 -46.41 -23.25 7.42
C ASP A 77 -47.40 -22.50 8.33
N THR A 78 -48.38 -21.83 7.72
CA THR A 78 -49.79 -21.69 8.17
C THR A 78 -50.63 -21.23 6.97
#